data_AF-A0A2G8SSW8-F1
#
_entry.id   AF-A0A2G8SSW8-F1
#
_cell.length_a   1.000
_cell.length_b   1.000
_cell.length_c   1.000
_cell.angle_alpha   90.00
_cell.angle_beta   90.00
_cell.angle_gamma   90.00
#
_symmetry.space_group_name_H-M   'P 1'
#
loop_
_entity.id
_entity.type
_entity.pdbx_description
1 polymer ?
#
loop_
_entity_poly.entity_id
_entity_poly.type
_entity_poly.pdbx_seq_one_letter_code
_entity_poly.pdbx_strand_id
1 'polypeptide(L)'
;MPLFGKSKYSENAEIREVEKRVAKEARTDQKSLDSAISDFSKAEDAHTKSIKAIDDARHALDKAVKKEHQAALALDDAKHKHDVAVTEGHNAEKTMQMKQDHANRLEQGLDQKRQRLEDMREQKSHKDHQRESQLSEMHAREAAAAEARASISEPQSPTTATIGDKGTAQAPATAPSGVKA
;
A
#
# COMPACT_ATOMS: atom_id res chain seq x y z
N MET A 1 30.81 7.96 79.45
CA MET A 1 31.66 7.90 80.67
C MET A 1 30.79 7.43 81.84
N PRO A 2 31.31 6.74 82.86
CA PRO A 2 30.51 6.33 84.02
C PRO A 2 30.28 7.51 84.97
N LEU A 3 29.13 8.20 84.86
CA LEU A 3 28.82 9.35 85.73
C LEU A 3 28.63 8.98 87.20
N PHE A 4 28.22 7.74 87.49
CA PHE A 4 28.04 7.25 88.87
C PHE A 4 29.35 6.70 89.42
N GLY A 5 30.15 7.60 90.00
CA GLY A 5 31.35 7.26 90.77
C GLY A 5 31.04 6.36 91.98
N LYS A 6 32.08 5.78 92.58
CA LYS A 6 31.98 4.85 93.72
C LYS A 6 31.62 5.59 95.03
N SER A 7 30.39 6.10 95.14
CA SER A 7 29.87 6.66 96.39
C SER A 7 29.86 5.60 97.49
N LYS A 8 30.34 5.97 98.68
CA LYS A 8 30.13 5.17 99.89
C LYS A 8 28.69 5.39 100.34
N TYR A 9 27.88 4.34 100.32
CA TYR A 9 26.51 4.40 100.84
C TYR A 9 26.50 4.88 102.30
N SER A 10 25.51 5.71 102.66
CA SER A 10 25.30 6.23 104.01
C SER A 10 25.38 5.13 105.09
N GLU A 11 25.83 5.49 106.30
CA GLU A 11 25.88 4.57 107.44
C GLU A 11 24.48 4.31 108.02
N ASN A 12 23.53 5.23 107.83
CA ASN A 12 22.13 5.02 108.19
C ASN A 12 21.46 4.03 107.22
N ALA A 13 20.91 2.94 107.77
CA ALA A 13 20.36 1.83 106.98
C ALA A 13 19.24 2.25 106.03
N GLU A 14 18.32 3.11 106.47
CA GLU A 14 17.19 3.61 105.67
C GLU A 14 17.67 4.48 104.50
N ILE A 15 18.63 5.37 104.73
CA ILE A 15 19.22 6.22 103.68
C ILE A 15 19.91 5.34 102.64
N ARG A 16 20.65 4.31 103.09
CA ARG A 16 21.31 3.32 102.23
C ARG A 16 20.33 2.48 101.40
N GLU A 17 19.11 2.22 101.88
CA GLU A 17 18.03 1.58 101.10
C GLU A 17 17.52 2.52 99.98
N VAL A 18 17.31 3.80 100.30
CA VAL A 18 16.87 4.82 99.32
C VAL A 18 17.94 5.07 98.26
N GLU A 19 19.22 5.24 98.65
CA GLU A 19 20.36 5.37 97.73
C GLU A 19 20.44 4.19 96.75
N LYS A 20 20.26 2.96 97.23
CA LYS A 20 20.22 1.76 96.37
C LYS A 20 19.01 1.74 95.43
N ARG A 21 17.86 2.32 95.83
CA ARG A 21 16.66 2.39 94.99
C ARG A 21 16.87 3.40 93.86
N VAL A 22 17.30 4.62 94.18
CA VAL A 22 17.64 5.66 93.19
C VAL A 22 18.76 5.19 92.24
N ALA A 23 19.78 4.48 92.75
CA ALA A 23 20.85 3.93 91.91
C ALA A 23 20.42 2.74 91.03
N LYS A 24 19.27 2.10 91.30
CA LYS A 24 18.64 1.10 90.40
C LYS A 24 17.74 1.77 89.37
N GLU A 25 16.99 2.78 89.80
CA GLU A 25 16.10 3.62 88.99
C GLU A 25 16.90 4.29 87.87
N ALA A 26 17.92 5.10 88.21
CA ALA A 26 18.79 5.75 87.22
C ALA A 26 19.51 4.78 86.25
N ARG A 27 19.79 3.53 86.66
CA ARG A 27 20.33 2.48 85.76
C ARG A 27 19.27 1.90 84.83
N THR A 28 18.03 1.85 85.28
CA THR A 28 16.88 1.38 84.50
C THR A 28 16.48 2.45 83.48
N ASP A 29 16.47 3.71 83.89
CA ASP A 29 16.22 4.88 83.04
C ASP A 29 17.29 5.01 81.96
N GLN A 30 18.59 4.92 82.32
CA GLN A 30 19.68 4.93 81.34
C GLN A 30 19.52 3.78 80.33
N LYS A 31 19.23 2.55 80.78
CA LYS A 31 19.01 1.42 79.87
C LYS A 31 17.78 1.62 78.96
N SER A 32 16.72 2.22 79.48
CA SER A 32 15.52 2.56 78.71
C SER A 32 15.83 3.60 77.63
N LEU A 33 16.58 4.64 77.99
CA LEU A 33 17.05 5.71 77.11
C LEU A 33 18.01 5.18 76.03
N ASP A 34 18.99 4.34 76.40
CA ASP A 34 19.92 3.69 75.46
C ASP A 34 19.16 2.80 74.46
N SER A 35 18.11 2.10 74.92
CA SER A 35 17.25 1.27 74.06
C SER A 35 16.41 2.13 73.11
N ALA A 36 15.79 3.21 73.62
CA ALA A 36 15.00 4.14 72.81
C ALA A 36 15.83 4.85 71.74
N ILE A 37 17.08 5.25 72.04
CA ILE A 37 18.03 5.77 71.05
C ILE A 37 18.36 4.71 69.99
N SER A 38 18.59 3.47 70.40
CA SER A 38 18.87 2.37 69.48
C SER A 38 17.69 2.10 68.53
N ASP A 39 16.46 2.12 69.02
CA ASP A 39 15.27 1.88 68.21
C ASP A 39 14.89 3.08 67.33
N PHE A 40 15.10 4.32 67.81
CA PHE A 40 14.98 5.52 66.98
C PHE A 40 15.98 5.51 65.82
N SER A 41 17.24 5.17 66.08
CA SER A 41 18.27 5.05 65.04
C SER A 41 17.90 4.02 63.97
N LYS A 42 17.38 2.84 64.38
CA LYS A 42 16.85 1.83 63.43
C LYS A 42 15.67 2.36 62.61
N ALA A 43 14.81 3.19 63.20
CA ALA A 43 13.67 3.80 62.52
C ALA A 43 14.09 4.85 61.49
N GLU A 44 15.07 5.71 61.79
CA GLU A 44 15.67 6.63 60.80
C GLU A 44 16.31 5.87 59.63
N ASP A 45 17.03 4.80 59.94
CA ASP A 45 17.70 3.94 58.96
C ASP A 45 16.68 3.25 58.03
N ALA A 46 15.56 2.76 58.59
CA ALA A 46 14.44 2.18 57.84
C ALA A 46 13.67 3.24 57.01
N HIS A 47 13.43 4.42 57.56
CA HIS A 47 12.81 5.55 56.87
C HIS A 47 13.66 6.02 55.68
N THR A 48 14.97 6.13 55.87
CA THR A 48 15.93 6.51 54.80
C THR A 48 15.97 5.46 53.69
N LYS A 49 15.90 4.16 54.02
CA LYS A 49 15.77 3.07 53.04
C LYS A 49 14.44 3.12 52.29
N SER A 50 13.35 3.44 52.98
CA SER A 50 12.02 3.62 52.38
C SER A 50 11.98 4.78 51.38
N ILE A 51 12.56 5.94 51.73
CA ILE A 51 12.66 7.10 50.82
C ILE A 51 13.41 6.72 49.54
N LYS A 52 14.54 6.01 49.64
CA LYS A 52 15.29 5.54 48.46
C LYS A 52 14.48 4.58 47.60
N ALA A 53 13.80 3.61 48.21
CA ALA A 53 12.94 2.68 47.48
C ALA A 53 11.76 3.37 46.77
N ILE A 54 11.21 4.46 47.35
CA ILE A 54 10.19 5.30 46.71
C ILE A 54 10.77 6.06 45.51
N ASP A 55 12.00 6.56 45.60
CA ASP A 55 12.67 7.28 44.52
C ASP A 55 13.07 6.37 43.35
N ASP A 56 13.63 5.19 43.66
CA ASP A 56 13.89 4.12 42.69
C ASP A 56 12.59 3.68 41.97
N ALA A 57 11.47 3.55 42.72
CA ALA A 57 10.17 3.21 42.15
C ALA A 57 9.60 4.33 41.26
N ARG A 58 9.78 5.60 41.62
CA ARG A 58 9.41 6.75 40.77
C ARG A 58 10.22 6.75 39.48
N HIS A 59 11.53 6.57 39.56
CA HIS A 59 12.39 6.47 38.39
C HIS A 59 12.11 5.23 37.52
N ALA A 60 11.61 4.13 38.09
CA ALA A 60 11.10 3.00 37.33
C ALA A 60 9.79 3.34 36.59
N LEU A 61 8.85 4.02 37.27
CA LEU A 61 7.60 4.51 36.69
C LEU A 61 7.83 5.50 35.55
N ASP A 62 8.71 6.49 35.72
CA ASP A 62 9.09 7.45 34.67
C ASP A 62 9.62 6.74 33.41
N LYS A 63 10.41 5.68 33.59
CA LYS A 63 10.95 4.86 32.49
C LYS A 63 9.86 4.00 31.84
N ALA A 64 8.86 3.54 32.60
CA ALA A 64 7.71 2.81 32.07
C ALA A 64 6.81 3.72 31.23
N VAL A 65 6.40 4.88 31.76
CA VAL A 65 5.56 5.87 31.07
C VAL A 65 6.22 6.38 29.78
N LYS A 66 7.54 6.61 29.79
CA LYS A 66 8.29 6.99 28.57
C LYS A 66 8.27 5.90 27.50
N LYS A 67 8.38 4.61 27.90
CA LYS A 67 8.27 3.47 26.97
C LYS A 67 6.84 3.30 26.44
N GLU A 68 5.84 3.45 27.30
CA GLU A 68 4.42 3.40 26.93
C GLU A 68 4.09 4.48 25.89
N HIS A 69 4.51 5.73 26.13
CA HIS A 69 4.31 6.82 25.19
C HIS A 69 5.01 6.58 23.84
N GLN A 70 6.26 6.07 23.85
CA GLN A 70 6.98 5.69 22.62
C GLN A 70 6.29 4.54 21.87
N ALA A 71 5.77 3.54 22.58
CA ALA A 71 5.02 2.44 21.98
C ALA A 71 3.68 2.89 21.41
N ALA A 72 2.97 3.82 22.08
CA ALA A 72 1.73 4.41 21.59
C ALA A 72 1.96 5.21 20.30
N LEU A 73 3.00 6.04 20.24
CA LEU A 73 3.40 6.77 19.03
C LEU A 73 3.73 5.80 17.88
N ALA A 74 4.56 4.78 18.12
CA ALA A 74 4.92 3.78 17.11
C ALA A 74 3.71 2.97 16.60
N LEU A 75 2.72 2.73 17.46
CA LEU A 75 1.48 2.03 17.12
C LEU A 75 0.51 2.93 16.31
N ASP A 76 0.50 4.24 16.55
CA ASP A 76 -0.26 5.20 15.74
C ASP A 76 0.36 5.38 14.34
N ASP A 77 1.69 5.52 14.30
CA ASP A 77 2.50 5.49 13.07
C ASP A 77 2.23 4.23 12.23
N ALA A 78 2.09 3.06 12.88
CA ALA A 78 1.82 1.79 12.24
C ALA A 78 0.39 1.71 11.68
N LYS A 79 -0.62 2.22 12.42
CA LYS A 79 -2.00 2.34 11.93
C LYS A 79 -2.08 3.25 10.71
N HIS A 80 -1.48 4.43 10.77
CA HIS A 80 -1.50 5.38 9.66
C HIS A 80 -0.88 4.77 8.39
N LYS A 81 0.25 4.07 8.52
CA LYS A 81 0.90 3.35 7.40
C LYS A 81 0.03 2.19 6.86
N HIS A 82 -0.66 1.46 7.75
CA HIS A 82 -1.63 0.43 7.35
C HIS A 82 -2.80 1.03 6.56
N ASP A 83 -3.40 2.12 7.04
CA ASP A 83 -4.59 2.71 6.43
C ASP A 83 -4.27 3.36 5.06
N VAL A 84 -3.06 3.93 4.92
CA VAL A 84 -2.51 4.34 3.63
C VAL A 84 -2.34 3.13 2.69
N ALA A 85 -1.69 2.05 3.14
CA ALA A 85 -1.46 0.86 2.31
C ALA A 85 -2.77 0.16 1.88
N VAL A 86 -3.79 0.12 2.74
CA VAL A 86 -5.13 -0.37 2.40
C VAL A 86 -5.80 0.52 1.33
N THR A 87 -5.66 1.83 1.48
CA THR A 87 -6.20 2.81 0.52
C THR A 87 -5.50 2.69 -0.85
N GLU A 88 -4.18 2.55 -0.86
CA GLU A 88 -3.38 2.30 -2.08
C GLU A 88 -3.76 0.97 -2.73
N GLY A 89 -3.91 -0.10 -1.94
CA GLY A 89 -4.34 -1.42 -2.43
C GLY A 89 -5.70 -1.39 -3.12
N HIS A 90 -6.70 -0.75 -2.51
CA HIS A 90 -8.03 -0.63 -3.12
C HIS A 90 -8.03 0.28 -4.36
N ASN A 91 -7.23 1.36 -4.37
CA ASN A 91 -7.04 2.18 -5.57
C ASN A 91 -6.35 1.40 -6.71
N ALA A 92 -5.40 0.52 -6.40
CA ALA A 92 -4.73 -0.34 -7.37
C ALA A 92 -5.70 -1.41 -7.93
N GLU A 93 -6.49 -2.05 -7.07
CA GLU A 93 -7.55 -2.99 -7.46
C GLU A 93 -8.56 -2.33 -8.42
N LYS A 94 -9.09 -1.17 -8.03
CA LYS A 94 -10.03 -0.39 -8.85
C LYS A 94 -9.41 0.03 -10.20
N THR A 95 -8.14 0.37 -10.21
CA THR A 95 -7.38 0.70 -11.44
C THR A 95 -7.19 -0.54 -12.33
N MET A 96 -6.98 -1.73 -11.75
CA MET A 96 -6.93 -3.00 -12.47
C MET A 96 -8.28 -3.31 -13.12
N GLN A 97 -9.38 -3.20 -12.36
CA GLN A 97 -10.74 -3.41 -12.87
C GLN A 97 -11.06 -2.47 -14.05
N MET A 98 -10.76 -1.17 -13.94
CA MET A 98 -10.94 -0.22 -15.05
C MET A 98 -10.13 -0.60 -16.31
N LYS A 99 -8.90 -1.10 -16.14
CA LYS A 99 -8.05 -1.55 -17.26
C LYS A 99 -8.58 -2.83 -17.91
N GLN A 100 -9.12 -3.75 -17.11
CA GLN A 100 -9.75 -4.99 -17.58
C GLN A 100 -11.03 -4.68 -18.38
N ASP A 101 -11.90 -3.81 -17.85
CA ASP A 101 -13.09 -3.30 -18.55
C ASP A 101 -12.73 -2.66 -19.89
N HIS A 102 -11.66 -1.85 -19.92
CA HIS A 102 -11.19 -1.21 -21.14
C HIS A 102 -10.65 -2.23 -22.17
N ALA A 103 -9.90 -3.24 -21.72
CA ALA A 103 -9.44 -4.33 -22.58
C ALA A 103 -10.61 -5.12 -23.19
N ASN A 104 -11.59 -5.51 -22.37
CA ASN A 104 -12.79 -6.22 -22.80
C ASN A 104 -13.58 -5.43 -23.86
N ARG A 105 -13.70 -4.09 -23.70
CA ARG A 105 -14.35 -3.21 -24.68
C ARG A 105 -13.57 -3.09 -26.00
N LEU A 106 -12.23 -3.08 -25.94
CA LEU A 106 -11.39 -3.08 -27.14
C LEU A 106 -11.48 -4.42 -27.89
N GLU A 107 -11.51 -5.55 -27.18
CA GLU A 107 -11.68 -6.89 -27.76
C GLU A 107 -13.02 -7.01 -28.51
N GLN A 108 -14.14 -6.66 -27.85
CA GLN A 108 -15.46 -6.58 -28.50
C GLN A 108 -15.45 -5.66 -29.73
N GLY A 109 -14.75 -4.51 -29.65
CA GLY A 109 -14.60 -3.57 -30.75
C GLY A 109 -13.66 -4.04 -31.88
N LEU A 110 -12.82 -5.06 -31.65
CA LEU A 110 -12.04 -5.74 -32.69
C LEU A 110 -12.87 -6.85 -33.35
N ASP A 111 -13.64 -7.63 -32.59
CA ASP A 111 -14.46 -8.72 -33.14
C ASP A 111 -15.62 -8.22 -33.99
N GLN A 112 -16.29 -7.13 -33.58
CA GLN A 112 -17.28 -6.44 -34.43
C GLN A 112 -16.67 -5.96 -35.76
N LYS A 113 -15.40 -5.55 -35.76
CA LYS A 113 -14.68 -5.13 -36.98
C LYS A 113 -14.24 -6.33 -37.82
N ARG A 114 -13.85 -7.45 -37.21
CA ARG A 114 -13.54 -8.72 -37.89
C ARG A 114 -14.77 -9.26 -38.60
N GLN A 115 -15.90 -9.38 -37.91
CA GLN A 115 -17.19 -9.79 -38.47
C GLN A 115 -17.56 -8.92 -39.68
N ARG A 116 -17.59 -7.59 -39.50
CA ARG A 116 -17.89 -6.65 -40.58
C ARG A 116 -16.92 -6.73 -41.78
N LEU A 117 -15.65 -7.05 -41.56
CA LEU A 117 -14.69 -7.26 -42.65
C LEU A 117 -14.98 -8.55 -43.42
N GLU A 118 -15.41 -9.61 -42.75
CA GLU A 118 -15.80 -10.86 -43.40
C GLU A 118 -17.13 -10.73 -44.15
N ASP A 119 -18.15 -10.08 -43.56
CA ASP A 119 -19.42 -9.75 -44.24
C ASP A 119 -19.17 -9.04 -45.58
N MET A 120 -18.22 -8.09 -45.60
CA MET A 120 -17.85 -7.34 -46.82
C MET A 120 -17.05 -8.19 -47.81
N ARG A 121 -16.28 -9.20 -47.37
CA ARG A 121 -15.58 -10.15 -48.24
C ARG A 121 -16.56 -11.13 -48.88
N GLU A 122 -17.47 -11.71 -48.10
CA GLU A 122 -18.53 -12.60 -48.59
C GLU A 122 -19.43 -11.85 -49.59
N GLN A 123 -19.89 -10.65 -49.23
CA GLN A 123 -20.70 -9.83 -50.14
C GLN A 123 -19.94 -9.45 -51.43
N LYS A 124 -18.63 -9.18 -51.35
CA LYS A 124 -17.80 -8.95 -52.55
C LYS A 124 -17.72 -10.22 -53.40
N SER A 125 -17.36 -11.36 -52.81
CA SER A 125 -17.28 -12.65 -53.51
C SER A 125 -18.60 -12.99 -54.23
N HIS A 126 -19.73 -12.85 -53.54
CA HIS A 126 -21.05 -13.08 -54.11
C HIS A 126 -21.36 -12.14 -55.29
N LYS A 127 -21.03 -10.84 -55.17
CA LYS A 127 -21.18 -9.86 -56.25
C LYS A 127 -20.22 -10.10 -57.42
N ASP A 128 -19.04 -10.65 -57.17
CA ASP A 128 -18.09 -11.01 -58.22
C ASP A 128 -18.59 -12.20 -59.02
N HIS A 129 -19.04 -13.27 -58.35
CA HIS A 129 -19.67 -14.42 -59.00
C HIS A 129 -20.97 -14.07 -59.75
N GLN A 130 -21.79 -13.15 -59.22
CA GLN A 130 -22.96 -12.63 -59.96
C GLN A 130 -22.55 -11.95 -61.28
N ARG A 131 -21.49 -11.12 -61.26
CA ARG A 131 -20.99 -10.43 -62.47
C ARG A 131 -20.37 -11.41 -63.47
N GLU A 132 -19.62 -12.40 -62.98
CA GLU A 132 -19.02 -13.45 -63.79
C GLU A 132 -20.08 -14.35 -64.47
N SER A 133 -21.16 -14.67 -63.75
CA SER A 133 -22.34 -15.36 -64.29
C SER A 133 -23.06 -14.52 -65.36
N GLN A 134 -23.24 -13.22 -65.14
CA GLN A 134 -23.86 -12.32 -66.13
C GLN A 134 -23.00 -12.14 -67.39
N LEU A 135 -21.67 -12.01 -67.24
CA LEU A 135 -20.75 -11.89 -68.37
C LEU A 135 -20.68 -13.18 -69.19
N SER A 136 -20.63 -14.35 -68.54
CA SER A 136 -20.67 -15.64 -69.24
C SER A 136 -22.01 -15.89 -69.93
N GLU A 137 -23.13 -15.49 -69.35
CA GLU A 137 -24.43 -15.53 -70.05
C GLU A 137 -24.48 -14.57 -71.25
N MET A 138 -23.96 -13.34 -71.12
CA MET A 138 -23.87 -12.40 -72.25
C MET A 138 -23.02 -12.97 -73.38
N HIS A 139 -21.83 -13.49 -73.10
CA HIS A 139 -20.97 -14.09 -74.13
C HIS A 139 -21.59 -15.36 -74.76
N ALA A 140 -22.33 -16.17 -74.01
CA ALA A 140 -23.07 -17.31 -74.58
C ALA A 140 -24.19 -16.85 -75.53
N ARG A 141 -24.92 -15.78 -75.16
CA ARG A 141 -25.95 -15.16 -76.02
C ARG A 141 -25.33 -14.51 -77.26
N GLU A 142 -24.19 -13.84 -77.12
CA GLU A 142 -23.44 -13.23 -78.24
C GLU A 142 -22.91 -14.29 -79.20
N ALA A 143 -22.35 -15.40 -78.70
CA ALA A 143 -21.89 -16.52 -79.51
C ALA A 143 -23.04 -17.16 -80.30
N ALA A 144 -24.17 -17.46 -79.64
CA ALA A 144 -25.36 -18.01 -80.32
C ALA A 144 -25.96 -17.02 -81.35
N ALA A 145 -25.92 -15.72 -81.07
CA ALA A 145 -26.36 -14.68 -82.02
C ALA A 145 -25.38 -14.49 -83.19
N ALA A 146 -24.09 -14.74 -82.99
CA ALA A 146 -23.08 -14.74 -84.05
C ALA A 146 -23.22 -15.99 -84.94
N GLU A 147 -23.44 -17.16 -84.36
CA GLU A 147 -23.71 -18.42 -85.06
C GLU A 147 -25.00 -18.32 -85.91
N ALA A 148 -26.07 -17.77 -85.34
CA ALA A 148 -27.33 -17.49 -86.04
C ALA A 148 -27.22 -16.41 -87.13
N ARG A 149 -26.14 -15.60 -87.14
CA ARG A 149 -25.82 -14.66 -88.23
C ARG A 149 -24.92 -15.29 -89.28
N ALA A 150 -23.97 -16.12 -88.88
CA ALA A 150 -23.10 -16.88 -89.78
C ALA A 150 -23.91 -17.83 -90.68
N SER A 151 -24.99 -18.42 -90.16
CA SER A 151 -25.93 -19.24 -90.96
C SER A 151 -26.78 -18.44 -91.97
N ILE A 152 -26.67 -17.11 -92.00
CA ILE A 152 -27.42 -16.21 -92.89
C ILE A 152 -26.50 -15.45 -93.88
N SER A 153 -25.19 -15.30 -93.61
CA SER A 153 -24.27 -14.58 -94.52
C SER A 153 -22.79 -14.95 -94.40
N GLU A 154 -22.23 -15.42 -95.50
CA GLU A 154 -20.79 -15.46 -95.83
C GLU A 154 -20.62 -15.06 -97.31
N PRO A 155 -19.46 -14.53 -97.75
CA PRO A 155 -18.50 -13.71 -97.00
C PRO A 155 -18.07 -12.44 -97.78
N GLN A 156 -17.51 -11.43 -97.10
CA GLN A 156 -16.30 -10.74 -97.58
C GLN A 156 -15.63 -9.84 -96.52
N SER A 157 -14.30 -9.91 -96.49
CA SER A 157 -13.34 -9.01 -95.82
C SER A 157 -12.45 -8.38 -96.95
N PRO A 158 -11.39 -7.54 -96.72
CA PRO A 158 -10.71 -7.19 -95.45
C PRO A 158 -10.16 -5.73 -95.33
N THR A 159 -9.36 -5.45 -94.26
CA THR A 159 -8.34 -4.35 -94.10
C THR A 159 -8.85 -2.88 -94.13
N THR A 160 -8.24 -1.81 -93.56
CA THR A 160 -7.07 -1.46 -92.67
C THR A 160 -7.33 -0.03 -92.11
N ALA A 161 -6.64 0.64 -91.16
CA ALA A 161 -5.41 0.47 -90.34
C ALA A 161 -5.65 1.16 -88.95
N THR A 162 -4.92 0.96 -87.85
CA THR A 162 -3.52 1.29 -87.43
C THR A 162 -3.22 2.78 -87.15
N ILE A 163 -2.43 3.04 -86.08
CA ILE A 163 -1.93 4.33 -85.55
C ILE A 163 -2.96 5.16 -84.74
N GLY A 164 -2.65 5.62 -83.51
CA GLY A 164 -1.44 5.40 -82.72
C GLY A 164 -1.50 5.99 -81.29
N ASP A 165 -0.61 5.48 -80.42
CA ASP A 165 -0.46 5.86 -79.01
C ASP A 165 -0.02 7.33 -78.81
N LYS A 166 -0.49 7.94 -77.70
CA LYS A 166 0.26 8.95 -76.96
C LYS A 166 -0.26 9.15 -75.53
N GLY A 167 0.42 8.54 -74.56
CA GLY A 167 0.66 9.19 -73.27
C GLY A 167 1.53 10.45 -73.43
N THR A 168 1.72 11.31 -72.43
CA THR A 168 1.35 11.22 -71.00
C THR A 168 0.93 12.60 -70.47
N ALA A 169 0.11 12.63 -69.41
CA ALA A 169 -0.18 13.84 -68.65
C ALA A 169 0.42 13.70 -67.24
N GLN A 170 1.30 14.63 -66.82
CA GLN A 170 1.86 14.63 -65.47
C GLN A 170 2.10 16.04 -64.91
N ALA A 171 1.11 16.51 -64.17
CA ALA A 171 1.12 17.65 -63.24
C ALA A 171 -0.07 17.42 -62.26
N PRO A 172 -0.10 17.97 -61.04
CA PRO A 172 0.70 19.08 -60.53
C PRO A 172 1.55 18.73 -59.29
N ALA A 173 2.17 19.75 -58.70
CA ALA A 173 2.90 19.67 -57.44
C ALA A 173 2.02 19.97 -56.21
N THR A 174 2.47 19.52 -55.03
CA THR A 174 2.40 20.30 -53.78
C THR A 174 3.46 19.85 -52.79
N ALA A 175 3.87 20.76 -51.90
CA ALA A 175 4.91 20.55 -50.89
C ALA A 175 4.35 20.86 -49.46
N PRO A 176 5.13 21.13 -48.40
CA PRO A 176 4.93 20.42 -47.13
C PRO A 176 4.15 21.16 -46.03
N SER A 177 3.62 20.37 -45.10
CA SER A 177 3.15 20.73 -43.74
C SER A 177 3.03 19.42 -42.95
N GLY A 178 3.21 19.29 -41.63
CA GLY A 178 3.64 20.17 -40.55
C GLY A 178 3.79 19.27 -39.30
N VAL A 179 4.85 19.39 -38.48
CA VAL A 179 4.94 20.27 -37.29
C VAL A 179 3.96 19.90 -36.15
N LYS A 180 4.52 19.51 -35.00
CA LYS A 180 3.90 19.18 -33.69
C LYS A 180 3.17 17.83 -33.61
N ALA A 181 3.07 17.20 -32.43
CA ALA A 181 3.57 17.57 -31.09
C ALA A 181 4.37 16.42 -30.46
#